data_AF-A0A2A7NAM0-F1
#
_entry.id   AF-A0A2A7NAM0-F1
#
_cell.length_a   1.000
_cell.length_b   1.000
_cell.length_c   1.000
_cell.angle_alpha   90.00
_cell.angle_beta   90.00
_cell.angle_gamma   90.00
#
_symmetry.space_group_name_H-M   'P 1'
#
loop_
_entity.id
_entity.type
_entity.pdbx_description
1 polymer ?
#
loop_
_entity_poly.entity_id
_entity_poly.type
_entity_poly.pdbx_seq_one_letter_code
_entity_poly.pdbx_strand_id
1 'polypeptide(L)'
;MRAAAAGLAALAVVAATASPVAGADPATAADAGFVDVRTVIPDARVDLRYATADNFVGKPLYPADARCLVHESLSGGLAAADAAFRTRGAQLVFWDCYRPHAVQVEMFEAVPDPNWVARPGSYARSHESGRSVDVTLADVRTGQLIDMGTGFDDFSPRAQAFATAGVTEQQQANRAWLRDGMRVGGLDVYAGEWWHFDGPNADVNMPIVDVPLN
;
A
#
# COMPACT_ATOMS: atom_id res chain seq x y z
N MET A 1 -61.86 54.79 -0.64
CA MET A 1 -61.98 53.56 -1.46
C MET A 1 -60.59 53.08 -1.82
N ARG A 2 -60.37 51.77 -1.71
CA ARG A 2 -59.05 51.11 -1.55
C ARG A 2 -58.22 51.08 -2.84
N ALA A 3 -56.90 51.14 -2.67
CA ALA A 3 -55.88 50.95 -3.70
C ALA A 3 -55.80 49.49 -4.18
N ALA A 4 -55.35 49.28 -5.42
CA ALA A 4 -54.90 47.98 -5.92
C ALA A 4 -53.66 48.18 -6.80
N ALA A 5 -52.52 47.67 -6.33
CA ALA A 5 -51.28 47.53 -7.10
C ALA A 5 -51.24 46.12 -7.70
N ALA A 6 -51.01 46.01 -9.01
CA ALA A 6 -50.82 44.74 -9.70
C ALA A 6 -49.32 44.39 -9.68
N GLY A 7 -48.96 43.32 -8.95
CA GLY A 7 -47.60 42.80 -8.88
C GLY A 7 -47.30 41.84 -10.04
N LEU A 8 -46.13 42.00 -10.66
CA LEU A 8 -45.55 41.02 -11.58
C LEU A 8 -45.11 39.78 -10.80
N ALA A 9 -45.59 38.59 -11.20
CA ALA A 9 -45.06 37.32 -10.73
C ALA A 9 -43.90 36.87 -11.64
N ALA A 10 -42.68 36.87 -11.12
CA ALA A 10 -41.54 36.25 -11.78
C ALA A 10 -41.54 34.73 -11.49
N LEU A 11 -41.62 33.90 -12.52
CA LEU A 11 -41.39 32.45 -12.40
C LEU A 11 -39.91 32.21 -12.14
N ALA A 12 -39.56 31.75 -10.94
CA ALA A 12 -38.25 31.21 -10.65
C ALA A 12 -38.14 29.79 -11.21
N VAL A 13 -37.30 29.58 -12.22
CA VAL A 13 -36.91 28.25 -12.68
C VAL A 13 -35.91 27.69 -11.67
N VAL A 14 -36.35 26.72 -10.87
CA VAL A 14 -35.46 25.96 -9.98
C VAL A 14 -34.72 24.93 -10.84
N ALA A 15 -33.44 25.17 -11.12
CA ALA A 15 -32.58 24.17 -11.71
C ALA A 15 -32.30 23.08 -10.65
N ALA A 16 -32.80 21.87 -10.88
CA ALA A 16 -32.48 20.71 -10.04
C ALA A 16 -31.00 20.36 -10.23
N THR A 17 -30.18 20.59 -9.20
CA THR A 17 -28.82 20.07 -9.15
C THR A 17 -28.88 18.58 -8.82
N ALA A 18 -28.54 17.73 -9.77
CA ALA A 18 -28.35 16.30 -9.51
C ALA A 18 -27.21 16.12 -8.49
N SER A 19 -27.50 15.44 -7.38
CA SER A 19 -26.48 14.99 -6.44
C SER A 19 -25.55 13.98 -7.12
N PRO A 20 -24.24 13.97 -6.81
CA PRO A 20 -23.35 12.95 -7.34
C PRO A 20 -23.83 11.59 -6.83
N VAL A 21 -24.14 10.70 -7.75
CA VAL A 21 -24.42 9.29 -7.46
C VAL A 21 -23.11 8.70 -6.93
N ALA A 22 -23.15 8.07 -5.75
CA ALA A 22 -22.05 7.27 -5.26
C ALA A 22 -21.61 6.31 -6.38
N GLY A 23 -20.35 6.43 -6.82
CA GLY A 23 -19.81 5.60 -7.89
C GLY A 23 -19.93 4.12 -7.50
N ALA A 24 -20.31 3.28 -8.45
CA ALA A 24 -20.27 1.83 -8.27
C ALA A 24 -18.84 1.39 -7.93
N ASP A 25 -18.71 0.26 -7.23
CA ASP A 25 -17.41 -0.35 -6.95
C ASP A 25 -16.60 -0.49 -8.25
N PRO A 26 -15.29 -0.25 -8.24
CA PRO A 26 -14.47 -0.31 -9.45
C PRO A 26 -14.55 -1.72 -10.04
N ALA A 27 -14.93 -1.82 -11.31
CA ALA A 27 -15.08 -3.10 -11.99
C ALA A 27 -13.73 -3.77 -12.30
N THR A 28 -12.64 -2.98 -12.30
CA THR A 28 -11.28 -3.44 -12.59
C THR A 28 -10.24 -2.73 -11.72
N ALA A 29 -9.03 -3.28 -11.64
CA ALA A 29 -7.89 -2.62 -11.00
C ALA A 29 -7.62 -1.22 -11.57
N ALA A 30 -7.74 -1.05 -12.88
CA ALA A 30 -7.54 0.24 -13.52
C ALA A 30 -8.59 1.28 -13.08
N ASP A 31 -9.85 0.88 -12.88
CA ASP A 31 -10.90 1.79 -12.38
C ASP A 31 -10.64 2.25 -10.95
N ALA A 32 -9.94 1.44 -10.15
CA ALA A 32 -9.48 1.81 -8.81
C ALA A 32 -8.18 2.65 -8.82
N GLY A 33 -7.66 2.98 -10.00
CA GLY A 33 -6.38 3.66 -10.15
C GLY A 33 -5.17 2.77 -9.82
N PHE A 34 -5.34 1.45 -9.85
CA PHE A 34 -4.26 0.51 -9.57
C PHE A 34 -3.54 0.09 -10.85
N VAL A 35 -2.22 -0.01 -10.75
CA VAL A 35 -1.32 -0.48 -11.80
C VAL A 35 -0.47 -1.63 -11.26
N ASP A 36 -0.09 -2.57 -12.13
CA ASP A 36 0.94 -3.56 -11.79
C ASP A 36 2.29 -2.85 -11.65
N VAL A 37 3.01 -3.10 -10.55
CA VAL A 37 4.33 -2.51 -10.30
C VAL A 37 5.32 -2.76 -11.43
N ARG A 38 5.16 -3.86 -12.19
CA ARG A 38 6.01 -4.17 -13.36
C ARG A 38 5.76 -3.25 -14.55
N THR A 39 4.67 -2.50 -14.57
CA THR A 39 4.49 -1.41 -15.55
C THR A 39 5.32 -0.17 -15.19
N VAL A 40 5.70 -0.04 -13.91
CA VAL A 40 6.51 1.07 -13.37
C VAL A 40 7.99 0.69 -13.37
N ILE A 41 8.32 -0.51 -12.91
CA ILE A 41 9.67 -1.08 -12.82
C ILE A 41 9.64 -2.42 -13.56
N PRO A 42 9.98 -2.48 -14.87
CA PRO A 42 9.77 -3.66 -15.72
C PRO A 42 10.36 -4.98 -15.22
N ASP A 43 11.48 -4.92 -14.52
CA ASP A 43 12.18 -6.06 -13.93
C ASP A 43 12.00 -6.15 -12.40
N ALA A 44 10.97 -5.49 -11.85
CA ALA A 44 10.63 -5.60 -10.43
C ALA A 44 10.55 -7.06 -10.00
N ARG A 45 11.30 -7.38 -8.94
CA ARG A 45 11.21 -8.67 -8.30
C ARG A 45 9.98 -8.68 -7.40
N VAL A 46 9.00 -9.48 -7.79
CA VAL A 46 7.75 -9.68 -7.04
C VAL A 46 7.80 -11.06 -6.41
N ASP A 47 7.66 -11.09 -5.08
CA ASP A 47 7.69 -12.27 -4.21
C ASP A 47 6.54 -12.14 -3.21
N LEU A 48 5.30 -12.11 -3.72
CA LEU A 48 4.11 -11.87 -2.90
C LEU A 48 3.94 -12.97 -1.84
N ARG A 49 4.28 -12.65 -0.58
CA ARG A 49 4.33 -13.63 0.52
C ARG A 49 2.98 -14.23 0.82
N TYR A 50 1.93 -13.41 0.72
CA TYR A 50 0.56 -13.84 0.91
C TYR A 50 -0.01 -14.66 -0.26
N ALA A 51 0.69 -14.81 -1.40
CA ALA A 51 0.34 -15.79 -2.45
C ALA A 51 0.86 -17.21 -2.16
N THR A 52 1.60 -17.38 -1.06
CA THR A 52 2.20 -18.67 -0.65
C THR A 52 1.87 -18.97 0.80
N ALA A 53 2.36 -20.08 1.35
CA ALA A 53 2.28 -20.36 2.79
C ALA A 53 3.39 -19.70 3.62
N ASP A 54 4.34 -18.99 2.98
CA ASP A 54 5.46 -18.30 3.63
C ASP A 54 5.03 -16.93 4.17
N ASN A 55 4.08 -16.96 5.11
CA ASN A 55 3.54 -15.82 5.83
C ASN A 55 3.03 -16.26 7.22
N PHE A 56 2.70 -15.31 8.10
CA PHE A 56 2.31 -15.62 9.48
C PHE A 56 1.01 -16.44 9.62
N VAL A 57 0.12 -16.44 8.61
CA VAL A 57 -1.11 -17.25 8.63
C VAL A 57 -0.82 -18.70 8.22
N GLY A 58 0.30 -18.96 7.53
CA GLY A 58 0.74 -20.31 7.17
C GLY A 58 -0.03 -20.94 6.00
N LYS A 59 -0.77 -20.14 5.23
CA LYS A 59 -1.47 -20.56 4.00
C LYS A 59 -1.53 -19.41 2.98
N PRO A 60 -1.75 -19.71 1.68
CA PRO A 60 -2.02 -18.68 0.68
C PRO A 60 -3.32 -17.93 0.99
N LEU A 61 -3.26 -16.60 0.92
CA LEU A 61 -4.37 -15.66 1.02
C LEU A 61 -4.66 -14.97 -0.32
N TYR A 62 -3.66 -14.91 -1.21
CA TYR A 62 -3.77 -14.42 -2.58
C TYR A 62 -3.78 -15.59 -3.58
N PRO A 63 -4.32 -15.40 -4.80
CA PRO A 63 -4.20 -16.39 -5.86
C PRO A 63 -2.74 -16.50 -6.34
N ALA A 64 -2.37 -17.67 -6.89
CA ALA A 64 -0.99 -17.95 -7.29
C ALA A 64 -0.50 -17.09 -8.46
N ASP A 65 -1.41 -16.55 -9.26
CA ASP A 65 -1.17 -15.62 -10.37
C ASP A 65 -1.36 -14.14 -9.96
N ALA A 66 -1.42 -13.84 -8.66
CA ALA A 66 -1.56 -12.47 -8.16
C ALA A 66 -0.46 -11.54 -8.67
N ARG A 67 -0.87 -10.32 -9.00
CA ARG A 67 -0.01 -9.20 -9.39
C ARG A 67 0.23 -8.30 -8.18
N CYS A 68 1.41 -7.68 -8.12
CA CYS A 68 1.67 -6.61 -7.16
C CYS A 68 1.02 -5.32 -7.71
N LEU A 69 -0.24 -5.11 -7.32
CA LEU A 69 -0.99 -3.91 -7.69
C LEU A 69 -0.68 -2.78 -6.71
N VAL A 70 -0.41 -1.58 -7.22
CA VAL A 70 -0.20 -0.35 -6.45
C VAL A 70 -1.04 0.78 -7.04
N HIS A 71 -1.49 1.73 -6.23
CA HIS A 71 -2.15 2.92 -6.73
C HIS A 71 -1.16 3.75 -7.56
N GLU A 72 -1.61 4.29 -8.70
CA GLU A 72 -0.78 4.98 -9.69
C GLU A 72 0.03 6.15 -9.09
N SER A 73 -0.45 6.74 -8.00
CA SER A 73 0.27 7.78 -7.24
C SER A 73 1.62 7.33 -6.69
N LEU A 74 1.86 6.02 -6.54
CA LEU A 74 3.16 5.49 -6.12
C LEU A 74 4.15 5.36 -7.27
N SER A 75 3.70 5.39 -8.53
CA SER A 75 4.52 5.00 -9.69
C SER A 75 5.82 5.81 -9.79
N GLY A 76 5.72 7.14 -9.73
CA GLY A 76 6.90 8.00 -9.78
C GLY A 76 7.85 7.78 -8.60
N GLY A 77 7.30 7.58 -7.41
CA GLY A 77 8.06 7.36 -6.18
C GLY A 77 8.82 6.04 -6.19
N LEU A 78 8.14 4.95 -6.54
CA LEU A 78 8.74 3.62 -6.64
C LEU A 78 9.83 3.57 -7.71
N ALA A 79 9.62 4.18 -8.88
CA ALA A 79 10.63 4.27 -9.92
C ALA A 79 11.89 5.03 -9.43
N ALA A 80 11.70 6.14 -8.71
CA ALA A 80 12.81 6.91 -8.15
C ALA A 80 13.57 6.15 -7.05
N ALA A 81 12.84 5.46 -6.16
CA ALA A 81 13.42 4.64 -5.11
C ALA A 81 14.24 3.48 -5.70
N ASP A 82 13.69 2.71 -6.64
CA ASP A 82 14.41 1.62 -7.30
C ASP A 82 15.68 2.11 -8.02
N ALA A 83 15.57 3.23 -8.75
CA ALA A 83 16.72 3.86 -9.40
C ALA A 83 17.83 4.23 -8.38
N ALA A 84 17.46 4.72 -7.20
CA ALA A 84 18.42 5.04 -6.15
C ALA A 84 19.18 3.80 -5.66
N PHE A 85 18.51 2.66 -5.47
CA PHE A 85 19.15 1.40 -5.06
C PHE A 85 20.07 0.83 -6.14
N ARG A 86 19.69 0.96 -7.41
CA ARG A 86 20.50 0.44 -8.53
C ARG A 86 21.86 1.10 -8.64
N THR A 87 22.00 2.36 -8.22
CA THR A 87 23.32 3.04 -8.18
C THR A 87 24.35 2.31 -7.32
N ARG A 88 23.88 1.46 -6.39
CA ARG A 88 24.70 0.65 -5.47
C ARG A 88 24.54 -0.84 -5.69
N GLY A 89 23.98 -1.25 -6.83
CA GLY A 89 23.85 -2.66 -7.20
C GLY A 89 22.77 -3.42 -6.41
N ALA A 90 21.73 -2.73 -5.92
CA ALA A 90 20.55 -3.38 -5.37
C ALA A 90 19.27 -3.02 -6.15
N GLN A 91 18.25 -3.84 -5.99
CA GLN A 91 16.90 -3.62 -6.52
C GLN A 91 15.86 -3.91 -5.44
N LEU A 92 14.66 -3.34 -5.59
CA LEU A 92 13.52 -3.64 -4.72
C LEU A 92 13.01 -5.07 -4.94
N VAL A 93 12.54 -5.65 -3.84
CA VAL A 93 11.77 -6.90 -3.81
C VAL A 93 10.45 -6.62 -3.11
N PHE A 94 9.34 -6.86 -3.80
CA PHE A 94 7.99 -6.59 -3.31
C PHE A 94 7.38 -7.86 -2.68
N TRP A 95 7.06 -7.77 -1.39
CA TRP A 95 6.47 -8.84 -0.59
C TRP A 95 4.97 -8.69 -0.39
N ASP A 96 4.49 -7.45 -0.33
CA ASP A 96 3.06 -7.13 -0.39
C ASP A 96 2.82 -5.74 -1.01
N CYS A 97 1.64 -5.58 -1.61
CA CYS A 97 1.22 -4.38 -2.34
C CYS A 97 -0.25 -4.11 -1.98
N TYR A 98 -1.17 -3.95 -2.95
CA TYR A 98 -2.59 -3.89 -2.62
C TYR A 98 -3.07 -5.19 -1.94
N ARG A 99 -3.74 -5.03 -0.80
CA ARG A 99 -4.33 -6.11 0.00
C ARG A 99 -5.85 -5.96 0.02
N PRO A 100 -6.62 -6.92 -0.54
CA PRO A 100 -8.08 -6.87 -0.44
C PRO A 100 -8.57 -6.86 1.01
N HIS A 101 -9.67 -6.14 1.27
CA HIS A 101 -10.22 -5.99 2.63
C HIS A 101 -10.51 -7.33 3.31
N ALA A 102 -11.06 -8.30 2.56
CA ALA A 102 -11.33 -9.63 3.08
C ALA A 102 -10.07 -10.34 3.60
N VAL A 103 -8.91 -10.11 2.96
CA VAL A 103 -7.63 -10.65 3.43
C VAL A 103 -7.19 -9.96 4.72
N GLN A 104 -7.36 -8.63 4.84
CA GLN A 104 -7.08 -7.93 6.09
C GLN A 104 -7.94 -8.44 7.25
N VAL A 105 -9.22 -8.75 6.99
CA VAL A 105 -10.12 -9.38 7.96
C VAL A 105 -9.60 -10.75 8.38
N GLU A 106 -9.29 -11.62 7.42
CA GLU A 106 -8.79 -12.97 7.68
C GLU A 106 -7.45 -12.97 8.46
N MET A 107 -6.54 -12.06 8.10
CA MET A 107 -5.28 -11.83 8.81
C MET A 107 -5.50 -11.48 10.29
N PHE A 108 -6.42 -10.56 10.55
CA PHE A 108 -6.73 -10.14 11.91
C PHE A 108 -7.46 -11.23 12.71
N GLU A 109 -8.28 -12.07 12.05
CA GLU A 109 -8.88 -13.24 12.69
C GLU A 109 -7.83 -14.29 13.09
N ALA A 110 -6.76 -14.46 12.28
CA ALA A 110 -5.65 -15.34 12.61
C ALA A 110 -4.80 -14.81 13.77
N VAL A 111 -4.54 -13.50 13.81
CA VAL A 111 -3.77 -12.84 14.88
C VAL A 111 -4.50 -11.55 15.31
N PRO A 112 -5.41 -11.63 16.31
CA PRO A 112 -6.25 -10.50 16.71
C PRO A 112 -5.55 -9.51 17.66
N ASP A 113 -4.31 -9.15 17.33
CA ASP A 113 -3.49 -8.20 18.08
C ASP A 113 -3.16 -6.98 17.21
N PRO A 114 -3.73 -5.79 17.52
CA PRO A 114 -3.52 -4.57 16.74
C PRO A 114 -2.09 -4.01 16.81
N ASN A 115 -1.21 -4.57 17.66
CA ASN A 115 0.20 -4.23 17.64
C ASN A 115 0.94 -4.88 16.46
N TRP A 116 0.38 -5.95 15.87
CA TRP A 116 1.00 -6.76 14.83
C TRP A 116 0.21 -6.78 13.53
N VAL A 117 -1.12 -6.78 13.63
CA VAL A 117 -2.01 -6.80 12.46
C VAL A 117 -3.02 -5.68 12.59
N ALA A 118 -3.04 -4.76 11.62
CA ALA A 118 -3.98 -3.65 11.63
C ALA A 118 -5.43 -4.15 11.78
N ARG A 119 -6.19 -3.53 12.69
CA ARG A 119 -7.61 -3.86 12.86
C ARG A 119 -8.38 -3.44 11.61
N PRO A 120 -9.13 -4.35 10.96
CA PRO A 120 -9.98 -3.99 9.83
C PRO A 120 -10.98 -2.90 10.23
N GLY A 121 -11.15 -1.91 9.37
CA GLY A 121 -12.05 -0.78 9.58
C GLY A 121 -13.12 -0.67 8.50
N SER A 122 -13.90 0.41 8.54
CA SER A 122 -14.91 0.72 7.52
C SER A 122 -14.36 1.47 6.30
N TYR A 123 -13.05 1.73 6.27
CA TYR A 123 -12.37 2.50 5.24
C TYR A 123 -11.06 1.82 4.88
N ALA A 124 -10.71 1.85 3.60
CA ALA A 124 -9.40 1.45 3.12
C ALA A 124 -8.37 2.53 3.44
N ARG A 125 -7.22 2.07 3.93
CA ARG A 125 -5.98 2.83 4.15
C ARG A 125 -4.81 1.93 3.77
N SER A 126 -3.63 2.51 3.58
CA SER A 126 -2.38 1.78 3.39
C SER A 126 -2.47 0.72 2.28
N HIS A 127 -2.21 -0.56 2.58
CA HIS A 127 -2.32 -1.67 1.63
C HIS A 127 -3.73 -1.81 1.03
N GLU A 128 -4.79 -1.60 1.81
CA GLU A 128 -6.18 -1.71 1.30
C GLU A 128 -6.53 -0.61 0.29
N SER A 129 -5.80 0.52 0.28
CA SER A 129 -5.94 1.58 -0.73
C SER A 129 -4.89 1.50 -1.84
N GLY A 130 -4.06 0.44 -1.85
CA GLY A 130 -2.95 0.26 -2.78
C GLY A 130 -1.82 1.29 -2.61
N ARG A 131 -1.79 2.01 -1.50
CA ARG A 131 -0.86 3.15 -1.26
C ARG A 131 0.29 2.81 -0.33
N SER A 132 0.49 1.54 -0.04
CA SER A 132 1.63 1.03 0.73
C SER A 132 2.23 -0.19 0.05
N VAL A 133 3.49 -0.43 0.36
CA VAL A 133 4.23 -1.61 -0.10
C VAL A 133 5.08 -2.15 1.04
N ASP A 134 5.18 -3.47 1.07
CA ASP A 134 6.14 -4.18 1.91
C ASP A 134 7.30 -4.63 1.04
N VAL A 135 8.49 -4.11 1.33
CA VAL A 135 9.66 -4.30 0.47
C VAL A 135 10.93 -4.62 1.24
N THR A 136 11.85 -5.29 0.54
CA THR A 136 13.26 -5.41 0.93
C THR A 136 14.17 -5.14 -0.28
N LEU A 137 15.47 -5.32 -0.11
CA LEU A 137 16.47 -5.19 -1.16
C LEU A 137 17.08 -6.55 -1.51
N ALA A 138 17.45 -6.71 -2.78
CA ALA A 138 18.31 -7.79 -3.23
C ALA A 138 19.51 -7.24 -3.99
N ASP A 139 20.69 -7.86 -3.84
CA ASP A 139 21.85 -7.61 -4.69
C ASP A 139 21.53 -8.06 -6.12
N VAL A 140 21.73 -7.17 -7.10
CA VAL A 140 21.36 -7.42 -8.51
C VAL A 140 22.23 -8.48 -9.18
N ARG A 141 23.44 -8.72 -8.66
CA ARG A 141 24.40 -9.68 -9.23
C ARG A 141 24.20 -11.07 -8.64
N THR A 142 23.97 -11.18 -7.34
CA THR A 142 23.82 -12.48 -6.66
C THR A 142 22.37 -12.91 -6.52
N GLY A 143 21.42 -11.97 -6.60
CA GLY A 143 20.00 -12.21 -6.31
C GLY A 143 19.71 -12.47 -4.83
N GLN A 144 20.72 -12.37 -3.95
CA GLN A 144 20.54 -12.59 -2.52
C GLN A 144 19.86 -11.39 -1.88
N LEU A 145 18.91 -11.67 -0.97
CA LEU A 145 18.29 -10.65 -0.15
C LEU A 145 19.34 -10.02 0.78
N ILE A 146 19.27 -8.71 0.94
CA ILE A 146 20.06 -7.99 1.93
C ILE A 146 19.51 -8.33 3.32
N ASP A 147 20.39 -8.74 4.23
CA ASP A 147 19.98 -9.12 5.58
C ASP A 147 19.52 -7.92 6.41
N MET A 148 18.25 -7.93 6.79
CA MET A 148 17.60 -6.90 7.61
C MET A 148 17.45 -7.33 9.07
N GLY A 149 17.91 -8.53 9.44
CA GLY A 149 17.99 -9.04 10.82
C GLY A 149 16.76 -9.78 11.35
N THR A 150 15.61 -9.64 10.69
CA THR A 150 14.43 -10.46 10.89
C THR A 150 13.84 -10.86 9.54
N GLY A 151 12.95 -11.86 9.55
CA GLY A 151 12.09 -12.14 8.41
C GLY A 151 10.97 -11.10 8.25
N PHE A 152 10.20 -11.27 7.18
CA PHE A 152 8.89 -10.62 7.00
C PHE A 152 7.88 -11.15 8.03
N ASP A 153 6.89 -10.33 8.41
CA ASP A 153 5.88 -10.65 9.43
C ASP A 153 6.48 -11.11 10.80
N ASP A 154 7.68 -10.66 11.15
CA ASP A 154 8.28 -10.95 12.45
C ASP A 154 7.58 -10.11 13.54
N PHE A 155 6.72 -10.76 14.34
CA PHE A 155 5.99 -10.13 15.45
C PHE A 155 6.84 -10.00 16.72
N SER A 156 8.00 -9.36 16.58
CA SER A 156 8.86 -9.01 17.71
C SER A 156 9.34 -7.56 17.62
N PRO A 157 9.74 -6.94 18.75
CA PRO A 157 10.35 -5.61 18.73
C PRO A 157 11.59 -5.48 17.85
N ARG A 158 12.24 -6.59 17.47
CA ARG A 158 13.38 -6.59 16.55
C ARG A 158 12.96 -6.19 15.13
N ALA A 159 11.69 -6.34 14.76
CA ALA A 159 11.16 -5.96 13.46
C ALA A 159 10.88 -4.46 13.30
N GLN A 160 10.86 -3.70 14.40
CA GLN A 160 10.64 -2.24 14.34
C GLN A 160 11.70 -1.55 13.47
N ALA A 161 11.28 -0.56 12.68
CA ALA A 161 12.10 0.08 11.65
C ALA A 161 13.43 0.67 12.16
N PHE A 162 13.48 1.01 13.45
CA PHE A 162 14.62 1.64 14.11
C PHE A 162 15.18 0.81 15.29
N ALA A 163 14.84 -0.48 15.37
CA ALA A 163 15.31 -1.35 16.43
C ALA A 163 16.85 -1.46 16.44
N THR A 164 17.44 -1.34 17.63
CA THR A 164 18.89 -1.53 17.86
C THR A 164 19.17 -2.76 18.72
N ALA A 165 18.28 -3.07 19.66
CA ALA A 165 18.40 -4.26 20.51
C ALA A 165 18.18 -5.54 19.69
N GLY A 166 19.17 -6.43 19.67
CA GLY A 166 19.09 -7.69 18.92
C GLY A 166 19.17 -7.53 17.40
N VAL A 167 19.62 -6.37 16.91
CA VAL A 167 19.85 -6.07 15.50
C VAL A 167 21.28 -5.55 15.35
N THR A 168 22.09 -6.19 14.49
CA THR A 168 23.50 -5.82 14.31
C THR A 168 23.63 -4.44 13.66
N GLU A 169 24.78 -3.77 13.82
CA GLU A 169 25.05 -2.48 13.18
C GLU A 169 24.89 -2.54 11.65
N GLN A 170 25.29 -3.65 11.03
CA GLN A 170 25.12 -3.85 9.59
C GLN A 170 23.63 -3.95 9.19
N GLN A 171 22.82 -4.67 9.96
CA GLN A 171 21.38 -4.78 9.71
C GLN A 171 20.68 -3.43 9.92
N GLN A 172 21.08 -2.66 10.94
CA GLN A 172 20.61 -1.29 11.15
C GLN A 172 20.98 -0.38 9.97
N ALA A 173 22.21 -0.48 9.46
CA ALA A 173 22.66 0.26 8.28
C ALA A 173 21.89 -0.16 7.01
N ASN A 174 21.56 -1.44 6.85
CA ASN A 174 20.75 -1.94 5.74
C ASN A 174 19.32 -1.40 5.79
N ARG A 175 18.68 -1.40 6.96
CA ARG A 175 17.35 -0.79 7.17
C ARG A 175 17.38 0.72 6.91
N ALA A 176 18.43 1.40 7.36
CA ALA A 176 18.62 2.82 7.08
C ALA A 176 18.76 3.07 5.58
N TRP A 177 19.54 2.25 4.88
CA TRP A 177 19.69 2.35 3.42
C TRP A 177 18.35 2.15 2.71
N LEU A 178 17.59 1.10 3.04
CA LEU A 178 16.25 0.87 2.50
C LEU A 178 15.36 2.10 2.73
N ARG A 179 15.25 2.55 3.98
CA ARG A 179 14.41 3.70 4.31
C ARG A 179 14.82 4.98 3.59
N ASP A 180 16.11 5.26 3.48
CA ASP A 180 16.60 6.47 2.84
C ASP A 180 16.37 6.44 1.33
N GLY A 181 16.51 5.28 0.68
CA GLY A 181 16.18 5.11 -0.74
C GLY A 181 14.68 5.21 -1.01
N MET A 182 13.83 4.63 -0.16
CA MET A 182 12.37 4.78 -0.28
C MET A 182 11.94 6.25 -0.11
N ARG A 183 12.60 7.00 0.79
CA ARG A 183 12.34 8.44 0.99
C ARG A 183 12.70 9.28 -0.23
N VAL A 184 13.66 8.88 -1.07
CA VAL A 184 13.93 9.57 -2.36
C VAL A 184 12.68 9.55 -3.25
N GLY A 185 11.90 8.48 -3.18
CA GLY A 185 10.60 8.35 -3.86
C GLY A 185 9.44 9.06 -3.17
N GLY A 186 9.65 9.66 -1.99
CA GLY A 186 8.58 10.23 -1.17
C GLY A 186 7.72 9.19 -0.45
N LEU A 187 8.27 8.00 -0.17
CA LEU A 187 7.63 7.00 0.68
C LEU A 187 8.23 7.02 2.09
N ASP A 188 7.38 6.96 3.10
CA ASP A 188 7.73 7.02 4.51
C ASP A 188 7.63 5.64 5.16
N VAL A 189 8.58 5.33 6.04
CA VAL A 189 8.57 4.05 6.76
C VAL A 189 7.52 4.06 7.87
N TYR A 190 6.83 2.95 8.07
CA TYR A 190 6.06 2.73 9.28
C TYR A 190 6.98 2.30 10.42
N ALA A 191 6.94 2.98 11.57
CA ALA A 191 7.90 2.74 12.64
C ALA A 191 7.82 1.32 13.25
N GLY A 192 6.66 0.67 13.16
CA GLY A 192 6.42 -0.68 13.68
C GLY A 192 7.14 -1.78 12.89
N GLU A 193 7.46 -1.55 11.62
CA GLU A 193 7.87 -2.58 10.68
C GLU A 193 8.94 -2.04 9.72
N TRP A 194 10.11 -2.67 9.65
CA TRP A 194 11.21 -2.15 8.80
C TRP A 194 10.95 -2.25 7.30
N TRP A 195 10.04 -3.13 6.87
CA TRP A 195 9.72 -3.42 5.47
C TRP A 195 8.57 -2.57 4.93
N HIS A 196 7.73 -1.98 5.79
CA HIS A 196 6.49 -1.30 5.41
C HIS A 196 6.74 0.17 5.05
N PHE A 197 6.28 0.57 3.87
CA PHE A 197 6.38 1.94 3.38
C PHE A 197 5.05 2.47 2.87
N ASP A 198 4.65 3.62 3.41
CA ASP A 198 3.48 4.37 3.01
C ASP A 198 3.86 5.44 1.98
N GLY A 199 3.11 5.53 0.90
CA GLY A 199 3.20 6.68 -0.01
C GLY A 199 2.17 7.76 0.30
N PRO A 200 2.06 8.76 -0.58
CA PRO A 200 1.15 9.89 -0.38
C PRO A 200 -0.30 9.45 -0.14
N ASN A 201 -0.91 10.01 0.91
CA ASN A 201 -2.31 9.76 1.33
C ASN A 201 -2.62 8.32 1.73
N ALA A 202 -1.62 7.52 2.14
CA ALA A 202 -1.87 6.16 2.66
C ALA A 202 -2.74 6.16 3.92
N ASP A 203 -2.71 7.22 4.73
CA ASP A 203 -3.48 7.39 5.96
C ASP A 203 -4.88 7.97 5.74
N VAL A 204 -5.22 8.39 4.52
CA VAL A 204 -6.52 8.97 4.20
C VAL A 204 -7.56 7.87 4.05
N ASN A 205 -8.70 8.03 4.73
CA ASN A 205 -9.84 7.12 4.60
C ASN A 205 -10.38 7.13 3.17
N MET A 206 -10.29 5.99 2.49
CA MET A 206 -10.88 5.75 1.18
C MET A 206 -12.03 4.74 1.27
N PRO A 207 -12.94 4.72 0.28
CA PRO A 207 -13.86 3.59 0.12
C PRO A 207 -13.08 2.28 0.00
N ILE A 208 -13.57 1.22 0.64
CA ILE A 208 -13.07 -0.12 0.41
C ILE A 208 -13.40 -0.49 -1.05
N VAL A 209 -12.40 -0.98 -1.77
CA VAL A 209 -12.54 -1.51 -3.12
C VAL A 209 -12.21 -3.00 -3.10
N ASP A 210 -12.94 -3.79 -3.89
CA ASP A 210 -12.71 -5.23 -4.04
C ASP A 210 -12.19 -5.53 -5.45
N VAL A 211 -10.88 -5.34 -5.62
CA VAL A 211 -10.21 -5.49 -6.92
C VAL A 211 -9.58 -6.88 -6.99
N PRO A 212 -9.83 -7.67 -8.06
CA PRO A 212 -9.11 -8.92 -8.28
C PRO A 212 -7.61 -8.70 -8.44
N LEU A 213 -6.80 -9.58 -7.85
CA LEU A 213 -5.34 -9.50 -7.91
C LEU A 213 -4.75 -10.04 -9.23
N ASN A 214 -5.50 -10.76 -10.06
CA ASN A 214 -5.03 -11.37 -11.32
C ASN A 214 -5.41 -10.57 -12.58
#